data_AF-A0A2P2LY06-F1
#
_entry.id   AF-A0A2P2LY06-F1
#
_cell.length_a   1.000
_cell.length_b   1.000
_cell.length_c   1.000
_cell.angle_alpha   90.00
_cell.angle_beta   90.00
_cell.angle_gamma   90.00
#
_symmetry.space_group_name_H-M   'P 1'
#
loop_
_entity.id
_entity.type
_entity.pdbx_description
1 polymer ?
#
loop_
_entity_poly.entity_id
_entity_poly.type
_entity_poly.pdbx_seq_one_letter_code
_entity_poly.pdbx_strand_id
1 'polypeptide(L)'
;MATLSFNTTRIPHNPISKIASFSKPPTNIPLTSSLKPFKPHQKPHHCGPSILPKLPVSTQQEEVEIEDGYEEEDPTAELSYLDPETDPGSIADWELDFCSRPILDDRGKKVWELVVCDESLSLQYTKYFPNNVINSITLKDAIFSISENLGVPLPERIRFFRSQMQTIITKACKELGIKPIPSKRCLSLLLWLEERYETVYTCHPGFQKGSKPLLVSDPFPMELPENLFGEKWAFVQLPFSGTGNQLLFSIFYQML
;
A
#
# COMPACT_ATOMS: atom_id res chain seq x y z
N MET A 1 -25.34 -35.12 53.02
CA MET A 1 -26.60 -35.67 52.51
C MET A 1 -27.37 -34.54 51.85
N ALA A 2 -27.16 -34.31 50.56
CA ALA A 2 -27.93 -33.35 49.77
C ALA A 2 -28.25 -34.02 48.44
N THR A 3 -29.54 -34.21 48.18
CA THR A 3 -30.12 -35.01 47.11
C THR A 3 -30.31 -34.17 45.83
N LEU A 4 -29.94 -34.78 44.70
CA LEU A 4 -30.17 -34.31 43.34
C LEU A 4 -31.67 -34.22 43.03
N SER A 5 -32.06 -33.22 42.21
CA SER A 5 -33.24 -33.34 41.37
C SER A 5 -32.93 -32.79 39.97
N PHE A 6 -33.17 -33.62 38.96
CA PHE A 6 -33.09 -33.29 37.55
C PHE A 6 -34.52 -33.07 37.05
N ASN A 7 -34.74 -32.04 36.23
CA ASN A 7 -35.90 -32.00 35.35
C ASN A 7 -35.45 -31.78 33.90
N THR A 8 -35.79 -32.77 33.08
CA THR A 8 -35.71 -32.82 31.63
C THR A 8 -36.99 -32.22 31.05
N THR A 9 -36.88 -31.42 29.99
CA THR A 9 -37.99 -31.24 29.04
C THR A 9 -37.45 -31.26 27.61
N ARG A 10 -38.27 -31.85 26.75
CA ARG A 10 -37.95 -32.63 25.57
C ARG A 10 -38.82 -32.10 24.43
N ILE A 11 -38.20 -31.64 23.32
CA ILE A 11 -38.57 -31.89 21.90
C ILE A 11 -39.91 -31.24 21.40
N PRO A 12 -39.97 -30.60 20.19
CA PRO A 12 -40.07 -31.32 18.92
C PRO A 12 -39.06 -30.92 17.84
N HIS A 13 -38.38 -31.94 17.34
CA HIS A 13 -37.99 -32.07 15.94
C HIS A 13 -39.24 -32.33 15.11
N ASN A 14 -39.24 -31.92 13.84
CA ASN A 14 -39.86 -32.74 12.81
C ASN A 14 -39.14 -32.55 11.46
N PRO A 15 -39.11 -33.57 10.58
CA PRO A 15 -38.00 -33.80 9.67
C PRO A 15 -38.38 -33.83 8.18
N ILE A 16 -37.34 -33.71 7.34
CA ILE A 16 -37.01 -34.49 6.12
C ILE A 16 -38.12 -34.77 5.10
N SER A 17 -37.90 -34.35 3.84
CA SER A 17 -37.73 -35.23 2.65
C SER A 17 -37.88 -34.40 1.35
N LYS A 18 -37.33 -34.73 0.18
CA LYS A 18 -36.29 -35.66 -0.32
C LYS A 18 -36.03 -35.24 -1.78
N ILE A 19 -34.75 -35.25 -2.18
CA ILE A 19 -34.17 -35.91 -3.37
C ILE A 19 -34.91 -35.78 -4.72
N ALA A 20 -34.23 -35.21 -5.72
CA ALA A 20 -34.04 -35.87 -7.02
C ALA A 20 -32.82 -35.31 -7.77
N SER A 21 -32.17 -36.22 -8.48
CA SER A 21 -30.81 -36.21 -8.98
C SER A 21 -30.71 -36.07 -10.52
N PHE A 22 -29.54 -35.60 -10.97
CA PHE A 22 -28.82 -35.85 -12.24
C PHE A 22 -29.52 -35.62 -13.60
N SER A 23 -28.99 -34.69 -14.42
CA SER A 23 -28.09 -34.99 -15.57
C SER A 23 -27.81 -33.78 -16.48
N LYS A 24 -26.53 -33.35 -16.51
CA LYS A 24 -25.62 -32.87 -17.61
C LYS A 24 -26.10 -32.08 -18.87
N PRO A 25 -25.16 -31.35 -19.55
CA PRO A 25 -25.36 -30.02 -20.17
C PRO A 25 -25.43 -30.06 -21.72
N PRO A 26 -25.45 -28.89 -22.39
CA PRO A 26 -24.36 -28.66 -23.36
C PRO A 26 -23.88 -27.20 -23.58
N THR A 27 -22.63 -27.11 -24.05
CA THR A 27 -22.05 -26.15 -25.04
C THR A 27 -21.50 -24.78 -24.63
N ASN A 28 -20.19 -24.77 -24.36
CA ASN A 28 -19.10 -24.02 -25.02
C ASN A 28 -19.40 -22.67 -25.71
N ILE A 29 -18.80 -21.60 -25.19
CA ILE A 29 -18.23 -20.49 -25.98
C ILE A 29 -16.87 -20.10 -25.33
N PRO A 30 -15.77 -19.99 -26.10
CA PRO A 30 -14.47 -19.64 -25.56
C PRO A 30 -14.31 -18.11 -25.50
N LEU A 31 -13.91 -17.56 -24.35
CA LEU A 31 -13.24 -16.26 -24.33
C LEU A 31 -11.81 -16.48 -23.84
N THR A 32 -10.90 -16.54 -24.80
CA THR A 32 -9.47 -16.47 -24.62
C THR A 32 -9.09 -15.07 -24.10
N SER A 33 -8.91 -14.90 -22.79
CA SER A 33 -8.12 -13.78 -22.29
C SER A 33 -6.65 -14.16 -22.44
N SER A 34 -6.04 -13.67 -23.53
CA SER A 34 -4.61 -13.76 -23.76
C SER A 34 -3.89 -12.96 -22.66
N LEU A 35 -3.45 -13.64 -21.62
CA LEU A 35 -2.43 -13.12 -20.71
C LEU A 35 -1.13 -13.03 -21.50
N LYS A 36 -0.81 -11.85 -22.02
CA LYS A 36 0.54 -11.56 -22.50
C LYS A 36 1.45 -11.44 -21.28
N PRO A 37 2.62 -12.09 -21.25
CA PRO A 37 3.62 -11.82 -20.23
C PRO A 37 4.11 -10.39 -20.41
N PHE A 38 3.82 -9.52 -19.44
CA PHE A 38 4.45 -8.21 -19.38
C PHE A 38 5.95 -8.41 -19.15
N LYS A 39 6.77 -7.86 -20.04
CA LYS A 39 8.23 -7.85 -19.89
C LYS A 39 8.59 -6.76 -18.88
N PRO A 40 9.45 -7.02 -17.88
CA PRO A 40 9.96 -5.96 -17.03
C PRO A 40 11.01 -5.19 -17.84
N HIS A 41 10.61 -4.07 -18.43
CA HIS A 41 11.52 -3.07 -18.95
C HIS A 41 11.15 -1.71 -18.35
N GLN A 42 11.68 -1.43 -17.16
CA GLN A 42 11.69 -0.07 -16.64
C GLN A 42 12.96 0.62 -17.13
N LYS A 43 12.82 1.45 -18.16
CA LYS A 43 13.73 2.58 -18.37
C LYS A 43 13.01 3.83 -17.89
N PRO A 44 13.62 4.67 -17.04
CA PRO A 44 13.02 5.93 -16.64
C PRO A 44 12.95 6.86 -17.86
N HIS A 45 11.74 7.13 -18.35
CA HIS A 45 11.51 8.21 -19.29
C HIS A 45 11.38 9.50 -18.50
N HIS A 46 12.41 10.34 -18.53
CA HIS A 46 12.31 11.71 -18.05
C HIS A 46 11.38 12.49 -18.97
N CYS A 47 10.26 13.00 -18.42
CA CYS A 47 9.36 13.89 -19.13
C CYS A 47 10.01 15.28 -19.26
N GLY A 48 10.91 15.44 -20.24
CA GLY A 48 11.55 16.71 -20.58
C GLY A 48 10.68 17.56 -21.53
N PRO A 49 10.71 18.90 -21.42
CA PRO A 49 10.02 19.76 -22.36
C PRO A 49 10.73 19.76 -23.72
N SER A 50 10.09 19.20 -24.75
CA SER A 50 10.56 19.28 -26.13
C SER A 50 10.40 20.70 -26.67
N ILE A 51 11.45 21.51 -26.61
CA ILE A 51 11.58 22.73 -27.41
C ILE A 51 12.64 22.45 -28.48
N LEU A 52 12.21 22.27 -29.74
CA LEU A 52 13.11 22.27 -30.90
C LEU A 52 12.82 23.52 -31.76
N PRO A 53 13.81 24.36 -32.10
CA PRO A 53 13.64 25.46 -33.05
C PRO A 53 13.56 24.91 -34.49
N LYS A 54 12.61 25.42 -35.28
CA LYS A 54 12.48 25.16 -36.72
C LYS A 54 13.60 25.84 -37.51
N LEU A 55 14.24 25.13 -38.45
CA LEU A 55 14.83 25.69 -39.68
C LEU A 55 14.78 24.62 -40.81
N PRO A 56 14.58 25.01 -42.09
CA PRO A 56 14.20 24.09 -43.15
C PRO A 56 15.35 23.80 -44.14
N VAL A 57 15.52 22.55 -44.58
CA VAL A 57 16.20 22.22 -45.85
C VAL A 57 15.63 20.90 -46.40
N SER A 58 15.12 20.95 -47.63
CA SER A 58 14.68 19.80 -48.43
C SER A 58 15.84 18.93 -48.88
N THR A 59 15.71 17.60 -48.81
CA THR A 59 16.14 16.65 -49.85
C THR A 59 15.46 15.30 -49.57
N GLN A 60 14.89 14.72 -50.64
CA GLN A 60 14.13 13.48 -50.66
C GLN A 60 14.99 12.29 -50.24
N GLN A 61 14.58 11.57 -49.19
CA GLN A 61 15.06 10.23 -48.84
C GLN A 61 13.87 9.42 -48.32
N GLU A 62 13.84 8.16 -48.77
CA GLU A 62 12.78 7.16 -48.61
C GLU A 62 12.20 7.13 -47.19
N GLU A 63 10.89 7.37 -47.09
CA GLU A 63 10.10 7.09 -45.90
C GLU A 63 10.02 5.57 -45.74
N VAL A 64 10.94 5.02 -44.96
CA VAL A 64 10.65 3.80 -44.20
C VAL A 64 9.77 4.27 -43.05
N GLU A 65 8.45 4.13 -43.20
CA GLU A 65 7.51 4.21 -42.08
C GLU A 65 7.89 3.11 -41.08
N ILE A 66 8.77 3.45 -40.14
CA ILE A 66 8.83 2.75 -38.87
C ILE A 66 7.58 3.22 -38.14
N GLU A 67 6.53 2.42 -38.22
CA GLU A 67 5.40 2.50 -37.31
C GLU A 67 5.92 2.09 -35.93
N ASP A 68 6.66 3.00 -35.30
CA ASP A 68 6.88 2.96 -33.86
C ASP A 68 5.49 3.14 -33.26
N GLY A 69 4.83 2.03 -32.94
CA GLY A 69 3.67 2.03 -32.09
C GLY A 69 4.07 2.58 -30.73
N TYR A 70 4.07 3.91 -30.60
CA TYR A 70 4.08 4.60 -29.33
C TYR A 70 2.74 4.26 -28.67
N GLU A 71 2.66 3.11 -27.98
CA GLU A 71 1.58 2.94 -27.03
C GLU A 71 1.80 4.04 -25.99
N GLU A 72 0.93 5.05 -25.99
CA GLU A 72 0.87 6.02 -24.89
C GLU A 72 0.58 5.20 -23.63
N GLU A 73 1.62 4.92 -22.84
CA GLU A 73 1.45 4.29 -21.53
C GLU A 73 0.52 5.18 -20.72
N ASP A 74 -0.67 4.68 -20.40
CA ASP A 74 -1.66 5.40 -19.61
C ASP A 74 -1.03 5.75 -18.25
N PRO A 75 -0.79 7.04 -17.95
CA PRO A 75 -0.18 7.46 -16.69
C PRO A 75 -1.09 7.17 -15.49
N THR A 76 -2.33 6.75 -15.74
CA THR A 76 -3.33 6.35 -14.75
C THR A 76 -3.34 4.84 -14.50
N ALA A 77 -2.53 4.06 -15.21
CA ALA A 77 -2.53 2.61 -15.09
C ALA A 77 -2.25 2.17 -13.64
N GLU A 78 -3.17 1.35 -13.11
CA GLU A 78 -3.00 0.68 -11.82
C GLU A 78 -1.99 -0.46 -11.98
N LEU A 79 -1.08 -0.60 -11.01
CA LEU A 79 -0.07 -1.64 -11.04
C LEU A 79 -0.49 -2.80 -10.13
N SER A 80 -0.40 -4.02 -10.64
CA SER A 80 -0.52 -5.25 -9.84
C SER A 80 0.57 -6.22 -10.28
N TYR A 81 1.65 -6.26 -9.51
CA TYR A 81 2.84 -7.04 -9.82
C TYR A 81 3.24 -7.92 -8.64
N LEU A 82 3.56 -9.17 -8.98
CA LEU A 82 4.18 -10.14 -8.11
C LEU A 82 5.31 -10.80 -8.89
N ASP A 83 6.51 -10.80 -8.34
CA ASP A 83 7.67 -11.47 -8.93
C ASP A 83 7.44 -13.00 -8.99
N PRO A 84 7.48 -13.62 -10.19
CA PRO A 84 7.25 -15.06 -10.34
C PRO A 84 8.24 -15.96 -9.60
N GLU A 85 9.44 -15.46 -9.30
CA GLU A 85 10.47 -16.23 -8.58
C GLU A 85 10.32 -16.13 -7.06
N THR A 86 9.49 -15.21 -6.57
CA THR A 86 9.24 -15.02 -5.15
C THR A 86 8.11 -15.95 -4.68
N ASP A 87 8.36 -16.74 -3.63
CA ASP A 87 7.31 -17.54 -3.00
C ASP A 87 6.24 -16.62 -2.37
N PRO A 88 4.97 -16.66 -2.80
CA PRO A 88 3.92 -15.81 -2.25
C PRO A 88 3.76 -15.96 -0.74
N GLY A 89 3.99 -17.18 -0.21
CA GLY A 89 3.92 -17.47 1.23
C GLY A 89 5.00 -16.79 2.06
N SER A 90 6.09 -16.34 1.45
CA SER A 90 7.21 -15.71 2.13
C SER A 90 6.98 -14.23 2.47
N ILE A 91 6.00 -13.58 1.81
CA ILE A 91 5.74 -12.15 1.94
C ILE A 91 4.83 -11.87 3.15
N ALA A 92 5.39 -11.96 4.36
CA ALA A 92 4.66 -11.78 5.62
C ALA A 92 4.48 -10.30 6.04
N ASP A 93 5.30 -9.40 5.49
CA ASP A 93 5.38 -8.00 5.90
C ASP A 93 5.14 -7.08 4.71
N TRP A 94 4.10 -6.25 4.80
CA TRP A 94 3.80 -5.24 3.77
C TRP A 94 4.07 -3.82 4.29
N GLU A 95 4.37 -2.93 3.37
CA GLU A 95 4.45 -1.48 3.55
C GLU A 95 3.30 -0.83 2.78
N LEU A 96 2.59 0.12 3.41
CA LEU A 96 1.36 0.70 2.87
C LEU A 96 1.33 2.22 3.02
N ASP A 97 0.99 2.92 1.94
CA ASP A 97 0.60 4.34 1.94
C ASP A 97 -0.79 4.48 1.28
N PHE A 98 -1.71 5.14 1.98
CA PHE A 98 -3.05 5.42 1.47
C PHE A 98 -3.33 6.90 1.63
N CYS A 99 -3.02 7.70 0.62
CA CYS A 99 -3.00 9.16 0.73
C CYS A 99 -3.46 9.84 -0.57
N SER A 100 -3.84 11.11 -0.48
CA SER A 100 -4.12 11.94 -1.66
C SER A 100 -2.85 12.22 -2.45
N ARG A 101 -2.92 12.14 -3.77
CA ARG A 101 -1.85 12.51 -4.70
C ARG A 101 -1.99 13.97 -5.13
N PRO A 102 -0.93 14.61 -5.65
CA PRO A 102 -0.97 15.96 -6.24
C PRO A 102 -1.73 16.00 -7.59
N ILE A 103 -2.81 15.23 -7.69
CA ILE A 103 -3.60 15.01 -8.90
C ILE A 103 -5.04 15.43 -8.60
N LEU A 104 -5.63 16.17 -9.54
CA LEU A 104 -7.05 16.47 -9.55
C LEU A 104 -7.77 15.60 -10.59
N ASP A 105 -8.96 15.15 -10.23
CA ASP A 105 -9.89 14.53 -11.17
C ASP A 105 -10.50 15.57 -12.13
N ASP A 106 -11.30 15.10 -13.07
CA ASP A 106 -12.09 15.91 -14.01
C ASP A 106 -13.03 16.93 -13.33
N ARG A 107 -13.34 16.73 -12.05
CA ARG A 107 -14.18 17.59 -11.20
C ARG A 107 -13.37 18.53 -10.30
N GLY A 108 -12.04 18.54 -10.43
CA GLY A 108 -11.16 19.36 -9.60
C GLY A 108 -11.06 18.91 -8.14
N LYS A 109 -11.36 17.63 -7.84
CA LYS A 109 -11.19 17.01 -6.51
C LYS A 109 -9.91 16.18 -6.47
N LYS A 110 -9.35 16.05 -5.26
CA LYS A 110 -8.14 15.26 -5.04
C LYS A 110 -8.38 13.79 -5.37
N VAL A 111 -7.46 13.21 -6.12
CA VAL A 111 -7.37 11.76 -6.30
C VAL A 111 -6.57 11.15 -5.15
N TRP A 112 -7.05 10.03 -4.63
CA TRP A 112 -6.37 9.23 -3.63
C TRP A 112 -5.79 7.98 -4.26
N GLU A 113 -4.76 7.42 -3.64
CA GLU A 113 -4.14 6.20 -4.12
C GLU A 113 -3.69 5.35 -2.95
N LEU A 114 -3.95 4.05 -3.05
CA LEU A 114 -3.34 3.00 -2.26
C LEU A 114 -2.07 2.54 -2.96
N VAL A 115 -0.95 2.55 -2.25
CA VAL A 115 0.33 2.01 -2.69
C VAL A 115 0.76 0.98 -1.65
N VAL A 116 1.01 -0.25 -2.10
CA VAL A 116 1.42 -1.38 -1.26
C VAL A 116 2.61 -2.07 -1.88
N CYS A 117 3.63 -2.34 -1.08
CA CYS A 117 4.76 -3.18 -1.49
C CYS A 117 5.28 -4.00 -0.32
N ASP A 118 6.17 -4.93 -0.59
CA ASP A 118 7.01 -5.56 0.42
C ASP A 118 8.40 -4.90 0.48
N GLU A 119 9.31 -5.45 1.28
CA GLU A 119 10.65 -4.90 1.46
C GLU A 119 11.54 -5.09 0.21
N SER A 120 11.41 -6.21 -0.52
CA SER A 120 12.19 -6.44 -1.74
C SER A 120 11.57 -5.89 -3.03
N LEU A 121 10.39 -5.24 -2.93
CA LEU A 121 9.58 -4.82 -4.09
C LEU A 121 9.20 -6.00 -5.00
N SER A 122 9.17 -7.22 -4.46
CA SER A 122 8.65 -8.42 -5.12
C SER A 122 7.14 -8.36 -5.25
N LEU A 123 6.46 -7.73 -4.30
CA LEU A 123 5.05 -7.35 -4.36
C LEU A 123 4.95 -5.85 -4.60
N GLN A 124 4.22 -5.44 -5.63
CA GLN A 124 3.95 -4.04 -5.93
C GLN A 124 2.49 -3.90 -6.36
N TYR A 125 1.74 -3.06 -5.66
CA TYR A 125 0.34 -2.82 -5.96
C TYR A 125 -0.02 -1.36 -5.82
N THR A 126 -0.72 -0.81 -6.81
CA THR A 126 -1.30 0.53 -6.75
C THR A 126 -2.75 0.54 -7.20
N LYS A 127 -3.56 1.40 -6.58
CA LYS A 127 -4.97 1.58 -6.94
C LYS A 127 -5.45 2.99 -6.64
N TYR A 128 -6.14 3.62 -7.58
CA TYR A 128 -6.68 4.96 -7.42
C TYR A 128 -8.10 4.94 -6.83
N PHE A 129 -8.43 5.99 -6.08
CA PHE A 129 -9.72 6.17 -5.42
C PHE A 129 -10.19 7.62 -5.52
N PRO A 130 -11.49 7.86 -5.73
CA PRO A 130 -12.05 9.19 -5.62
C PRO A 130 -12.18 9.63 -4.15
N ASN A 131 -12.13 10.94 -3.90
CA ASN A 131 -12.13 11.50 -2.54
C ASN A 131 -13.35 11.09 -1.67
N ASN A 132 -14.49 10.76 -2.27
CA ASN A 132 -15.73 10.46 -1.54
C ASN A 132 -15.79 9.04 -0.97
N VAL A 133 -14.89 8.13 -1.35
CA VAL A 133 -14.91 6.73 -0.91
C VAL A 133 -13.82 6.39 0.11
N ILE A 134 -13.12 7.39 0.63
CA ILE A 134 -11.97 7.19 1.53
C ILE A 134 -12.45 6.87 2.94
N ASN A 135 -12.43 5.58 3.28
CA ASN A 135 -12.77 5.09 4.61
C ASN A 135 -12.11 3.71 4.87
N SER A 136 -12.29 3.19 6.08
CA SER A 136 -11.68 1.91 6.48
C SER A 136 -12.25 0.68 5.77
N ILE A 137 -13.51 0.74 5.32
CA ILE A 137 -14.17 -0.38 4.62
C ILE A 137 -13.57 -0.50 3.22
N THR A 138 -13.51 0.61 2.49
CA THR A 138 -12.87 0.66 1.16
C THR A 138 -11.42 0.19 1.20
N LEU A 139 -10.65 0.64 2.20
CA LEU A 139 -9.26 0.22 2.36
C LEU A 139 -9.15 -1.29 2.67
N LYS A 140 -10.01 -1.81 3.54
CA LYS A 140 -10.05 -3.23 3.87
C LYS A 140 -10.32 -4.09 2.63
N ASP A 141 -11.36 -3.74 1.88
CA ASP A 141 -11.76 -4.48 0.68
C ASP A 141 -10.65 -4.42 -0.39
N ALA A 142 -9.96 -3.27 -0.50
CA ALA A 142 -8.80 -3.14 -1.36
C ALA A 142 -7.63 -4.05 -0.92
N ILE A 143 -7.26 -4.07 0.36
CA ILE A 143 -6.21 -4.96 0.89
C ILE A 143 -6.57 -6.43 0.64
N PHE A 144 -7.82 -6.81 0.87
CA PHE A 144 -8.29 -8.17 0.61
C PHE A 144 -8.20 -8.54 -0.87
N SER A 145 -8.56 -7.62 -1.76
CA SER A 145 -8.47 -7.85 -3.22
C SER A 145 -7.04 -8.07 -3.72
N ILE A 146 -6.03 -7.51 -3.04
CA ILE A 146 -4.61 -7.79 -3.38
C ILE A 146 -4.31 -9.27 -3.17
N SER A 147 -4.76 -9.82 -2.03
CA SER A 147 -4.58 -11.23 -1.70
C SER A 147 -5.31 -12.14 -2.69
N GLU A 148 -6.55 -11.81 -3.06
CA GLU A 148 -7.32 -12.59 -4.03
C GLU A 148 -6.73 -12.53 -5.45
N ASN A 149 -6.31 -11.35 -5.91
CA ASN A 149 -5.88 -11.14 -7.29
C ASN A 149 -4.46 -11.66 -7.55
N LEU A 150 -3.54 -11.49 -6.60
CA LEU A 150 -2.14 -11.90 -6.74
C LEU A 150 -1.87 -13.28 -6.14
N GLY A 151 -2.83 -13.89 -5.45
CA GLY A 151 -2.67 -15.19 -4.79
C GLY A 151 -1.69 -15.17 -3.61
N VAL A 152 -1.36 -13.98 -3.10
CA VAL A 152 -0.53 -13.81 -1.90
C VAL A 152 -1.41 -13.96 -0.65
N PRO A 153 -0.94 -14.61 0.43
CA PRO A 153 -1.67 -14.61 1.69
C PRO A 153 -1.76 -13.19 2.27
N LEU A 154 -2.72 -12.98 3.18
CA LEU A 154 -2.74 -11.74 3.97
C LEU A 154 -1.47 -11.66 4.83
N PRO A 155 -0.85 -10.48 4.94
CA PRO A 155 0.38 -10.32 5.69
C PRO A 155 0.13 -10.45 7.20
N GLU A 156 1.15 -10.84 7.95
CA GLU A 156 1.09 -10.80 9.41
C GLU A 156 1.04 -9.36 9.92
N ARG A 157 1.72 -8.44 9.22
CA ARG A 157 1.83 -7.04 9.62
C ARG A 157 1.90 -6.10 8.42
N ILE A 158 1.32 -4.92 8.60
CA ILE A 158 1.40 -3.80 7.67
C ILE A 158 2.09 -2.62 8.37
N ARG A 159 3.20 -2.16 7.80
CA ARG A 159 3.90 -0.94 8.19
C ARG A 159 3.38 0.26 7.41
N PHE A 160 3.22 1.41 8.07
CA PHE A 160 2.82 2.65 7.42
C PHE A 160 3.39 3.86 8.17
N PHE A 161 3.66 4.96 7.46
CA PHE A 161 4.32 6.13 8.03
C PHE A 161 3.42 7.37 8.20
N ARG A 162 2.23 7.39 7.58
CA ARG A 162 1.30 8.53 7.66
C ARG A 162 0.47 8.51 8.95
N SER A 163 0.77 9.42 9.88
CA SER A 163 -0.02 9.58 11.12
C SER A 163 -1.49 9.94 10.86
N GLN A 164 -1.77 10.79 9.86
CA GLN A 164 -3.13 11.20 9.50
C GLN A 164 -4.03 10.02 9.12
N MET A 165 -3.44 8.95 8.57
CA MET A 165 -4.16 7.77 8.09
C MET A 165 -4.22 6.64 9.11
N GLN A 166 -3.62 6.82 10.29
CA GLN A 166 -3.50 5.80 11.31
C GLN A 166 -4.85 5.19 11.70
N THR A 167 -5.89 6.00 11.91
CA THR A 167 -7.21 5.50 12.32
C THR A 167 -7.85 4.60 11.25
N ILE A 168 -7.79 5.02 9.98
CA ILE A 168 -8.37 4.30 8.84
C ILE A 168 -7.62 2.98 8.64
N ILE A 169 -6.29 3.03 8.58
CA ILE A 169 -5.43 1.85 8.38
C ILE A 169 -5.59 0.87 9.54
N THR A 170 -5.51 1.35 10.79
CA THR A 170 -5.63 0.48 11.98
C THR A 170 -6.97 -0.24 12.01
N LYS A 171 -8.07 0.43 11.64
CA LYS A 171 -9.39 -0.19 11.62
C LYS A 171 -9.50 -1.26 10.53
N ALA A 172 -9.02 -0.97 9.31
CA ALA A 172 -9.00 -1.92 8.20
C ALA A 172 -8.18 -3.17 8.55
N CYS A 173 -6.95 -3.00 9.07
CA CYS A 173 -6.09 -4.11 9.46
C CYS A 173 -6.70 -4.98 10.56
N LYS A 174 -7.33 -4.38 11.57
CA LYS A 174 -7.99 -5.12 12.66
C LYS A 174 -9.12 -6.02 12.16
N GLU A 175 -9.92 -5.57 11.20
CA GLU A 175 -11.00 -6.39 10.61
C GLU A 175 -10.45 -7.60 9.83
N LEU A 176 -9.24 -7.49 9.27
CA LEU A 176 -8.55 -8.58 8.56
C LEU A 176 -7.64 -9.44 9.45
N GLY A 177 -7.53 -9.14 10.74
CA GLY A 177 -6.60 -9.82 11.64
C GLY A 177 -5.12 -9.51 11.41
N ILE A 178 -4.81 -8.44 10.67
CA ILE A 178 -3.44 -8.00 10.36
C ILE A 178 -2.94 -7.07 11.46
N LYS A 179 -1.66 -7.15 11.84
CA LYS A 179 -1.05 -6.24 12.82
C LYS A 179 -0.65 -4.89 12.18
N PRO A 180 -1.30 -3.75 12.52
CA PRO A 180 -0.88 -2.44 12.03
C PRO A 180 0.35 -1.94 12.81
N ILE A 181 1.37 -1.44 12.10
CA ILE A 181 2.62 -0.94 12.69
C ILE A 181 2.92 0.47 12.14
N PRO A 182 2.67 1.54 12.91
CA PRO A 182 3.17 2.86 12.58
C PRO A 182 4.71 2.84 12.58
N SER A 183 5.34 3.12 11.44
CA SER A 183 6.79 3.05 11.26
C SER A 183 7.26 4.01 10.20
N LYS A 184 8.32 4.77 10.49
CA LYS A 184 9.06 5.54 9.47
C LYS A 184 10.03 4.67 8.65
N ARG A 185 10.31 3.45 9.11
CA ARG A 185 11.12 2.46 8.38
C ARG A 185 10.22 1.75 7.37
N CYS A 186 9.82 2.48 6.34
CA CYS A 186 9.15 1.96 5.15
C CYS A 186 9.99 2.34 3.92
N LEU A 187 11.24 1.88 3.87
CA LEU A 187 12.25 2.45 2.96
C LEU A 187 11.91 2.17 1.50
N SER A 188 11.50 0.94 1.18
CA SER A 188 11.14 0.52 -0.17
C SER A 188 9.93 1.30 -0.67
N LEU A 189 8.90 1.45 0.17
CA LEU A 189 7.74 2.27 -0.14
C LEU A 189 8.08 3.75 -0.33
N LEU A 190 8.94 4.32 0.50
CA LEU A 190 9.35 5.73 0.39
C LEU A 190 10.10 5.99 -0.92
N LEU A 191 11.09 5.16 -1.24
CA LEU A 191 11.85 5.28 -2.50
C LEU A 191 10.94 5.12 -3.72
N TRP A 192 10.02 4.16 -3.66
CA TRP A 192 9.09 3.91 -4.75
C TRP A 192 8.08 5.05 -4.92
N LEU A 193 7.60 5.66 -3.84
CA LEU A 193 6.76 6.86 -3.91
C LEU A 193 7.47 8.07 -4.53
N GLU A 194 8.77 8.22 -4.28
CA GLU A 194 9.58 9.28 -4.89
C GLU A 194 9.77 9.03 -6.39
N GLU A 195 10.09 7.79 -6.77
CA GLU A 195 10.16 7.40 -8.19
C GLU A 195 8.83 7.66 -8.91
N ARG A 196 7.72 7.19 -8.33
CA ARG A 196 6.37 7.41 -8.88
C ARG A 196 6.01 8.89 -8.96
N TYR A 197 6.52 9.73 -8.06
CA TYR A 197 6.32 11.17 -8.15
C TYR A 197 6.91 11.71 -9.45
N GLU A 198 8.15 11.34 -9.76
CA GLU A 198 8.86 11.82 -10.94
C GLU A 198 8.41 11.18 -12.26
N THR A 199 8.00 9.92 -12.24
CA THR A 199 7.67 9.17 -13.47
C THR A 199 6.17 9.11 -13.78
N VAL A 200 5.31 9.03 -12.75
CA VAL A 200 3.86 8.84 -12.89
C VAL A 200 3.11 10.14 -12.63
N TYR A 201 3.28 10.74 -11.44
CA TYR A 201 2.41 11.84 -11.03
C TYR A 201 2.68 13.13 -11.81
N THR A 202 3.94 13.47 -12.11
CA THR A 202 4.31 14.65 -12.92
C THR A 202 3.78 14.58 -14.37
N CYS A 203 3.66 13.36 -14.91
CA CYS A 203 3.15 13.06 -16.24
C CYS A 203 1.61 13.02 -16.29
N HIS A 204 0.95 12.90 -15.15
CA HIS A 204 -0.49 12.77 -15.08
C HIS A 204 -1.20 14.07 -15.55
N PRO A 205 -2.25 13.99 -16.39
CA PRO A 205 -2.91 15.18 -16.95
C PRO A 205 -3.51 16.11 -15.88
N GLY A 206 -4.01 15.54 -14.79
CA GLY A 206 -4.52 16.26 -13.62
C GLY A 206 -3.46 16.77 -12.63
N PHE A 207 -2.17 16.70 -12.94
CA PHE A 207 -1.10 17.08 -12.00
C PHE A 207 -1.07 18.58 -11.67
N GLN A 208 -0.96 18.90 -10.39
CA GLN A 208 -0.87 20.27 -9.89
C GLN A 208 0.58 20.75 -9.88
N LYS A 209 1.02 21.43 -10.95
CA LYS A 209 2.35 22.03 -11.06
C LYS A 209 2.67 22.91 -9.84
N GLY A 210 3.78 22.63 -9.16
CA GLY A 210 4.19 23.33 -7.94
C GLY A 210 3.73 22.71 -6.63
N SER A 211 3.07 21.54 -6.67
CA SER A 211 2.86 20.73 -5.47
C SER A 211 4.19 20.34 -4.82
N LYS A 212 4.23 20.28 -3.49
CA LYS A 212 5.40 19.78 -2.76
C LYS A 212 5.51 18.25 -2.93
N PRO A 213 6.73 17.68 -2.94
CA PRO A 213 6.93 16.24 -2.95
C PRO A 213 6.20 15.57 -1.78
N LEU A 214 5.68 14.37 -2.04
CA LEU A 214 4.76 13.65 -1.15
C LEU A 214 5.33 13.41 0.26
N LEU A 215 6.65 13.32 0.39
CA LEU A 215 7.35 12.87 1.59
C LEU A 215 7.78 14.01 2.53
N VAL A 216 7.58 15.27 2.14
CA VAL A 216 7.95 16.43 2.96
C VAL A 216 6.89 16.69 4.03
N SER A 217 6.85 15.84 5.06
CA SER A 217 6.08 16.12 6.28
C SER A 217 6.78 15.55 7.49
N ASP A 218 8.04 15.94 7.68
CA ASP A 218 8.60 16.04 9.02
C ASP A 218 8.79 17.53 9.34
N PRO A 219 8.38 18.01 10.53
CA PRO A 219 8.89 19.30 10.98
C PRO A 219 10.41 19.19 10.96
N PHE A 220 11.09 20.16 10.33
CA PHE A 220 12.53 20.27 10.43
C PHE A 220 12.94 20.10 11.90
N PRO A 221 14.04 19.38 12.20
CA PRO A 221 14.54 19.28 13.56
C PRO A 221 14.66 20.70 14.11
N MET A 222 13.75 21.04 15.02
CA MET A 222 13.72 22.34 15.65
C MET A 222 14.82 22.33 16.71
N GLU A 223 15.56 23.43 16.82
CA GLU A 223 16.48 23.61 17.93
C GLU A 223 15.70 23.38 19.23
N LEU A 224 16.30 22.56 20.09
CA LEU A 224 15.73 22.28 21.39
C LEU A 224 15.69 23.62 22.17
N PRO A 225 14.57 24.02 22.78
CA PRO A 225 14.52 25.20 23.64
C PRO A 225 15.66 25.22 24.69
N GLU A 226 16.21 26.41 24.99
CA GLU A 226 17.34 26.58 25.92
C GLU A 226 17.11 25.89 27.28
N ASN A 227 15.87 25.90 27.76
CA ASN A 227 15.46 25.29 29.04
C ASN A 227 15.45 23.75 29.04
N LEU A 228 15.75 23.10 27.93
CA LEU A 228 15.84 21.65 27.80
C LEU A 228 17.27 21.15 27.52
N PHE A 229 18.25 22.06 27.37
CA PHE A 229 19.65 21.65 27.36
C PHE A 229 20.08 21.24 28.76
N GLY A 230 20.60 20.02 28.90
CA GLY A 230 21.19 19.57 30.15
C GLY A 230 22.48 20.33 30.41
N GLU A 231 22.52 21.18 31.45
CA GLU A 231 23.74 21.90 31.84
C GLU A 231 24.81 20.99 32.44
N LYS A 232 24.39 19.87 33.05
CA LYS A 232 25.26 18.97 33.82
C LYS A 232 24.85 17.52 33.61
N TRP A 233 25.86 16.65 33.60
CA TRP A 233 25.69 15.20 33.61
C TRP A 233 25.72 14.69 35.06
N ALA A 234 24.80 13.81 35.41
CA ALA A 234 24.80 13.09 36.68
C ALA A 234 24.93 11.58 36.43
N PHE A 235 25.91 10.95 37.06
CA PHE A 235 26.02 9.50 37.08
C PHE A 235 25.25 8.98 38.30
N VAL A 236 24.21 8.18 38.07
CA VAL A 236 23.45 7.53 39.15
C VAL A 236 23.76 6.04 39.12
N GLN A 237 24.32 5.53 40.21
CA GLN A 237 24.50 4.11 40.42
C GLN A 237 23.26 3.55 41.13
N LEU A 238 22.37 2.92 40.37
CA LEU A 238 21.22 2.24 40.97
C LEU A 238 21.69 0.94 41.64
N PRO A 239 21.38 0.71 42.92
CA PRO A 239 21.72 -0.54 43.59
C PRO A 239 20.98 -1.71 42.92
N PHE A 240 21.72 -2.78 42.63
CA PHE A 240 21.25 -3.98 41.90
C PHE A 240 20.21 -4.83 42.67
N SER A 241 19.77 -4.41 43.85
CA SER A 241 18.85 -5.18 44.67
C SER A 241 17.40 -5.05 44.18
N GLY A 242 17.07 -5.82 43.15
CA GLY A 242 15.69 -6.22 42.87
C GLY A 242 15.15 -5.77 41.51
N THR A 243 15.49 -6.51 40.46
CA THR A 243 14.51 -7.10 39.52
C THR A 243 15.28 -7.99 38.56
N GLY A 244 14.91 -9.27 38.50
CA GLY A 244 15.47 -10.22 37.54
C GLY A 244 15.14 -9.83 36.10
N ASN A 245 16.13 -10.00 35.24
CA ASN A 245 16.04 -10.03 33.77
C ASN A 245 15.40 -8.81 33.11
N GLN A 246 16.20 -7.79 32.85
CA GLN A 246 16.41 -7.18 31.51
C GLN A 246 17.29 -5.92 31.66
N LEU A 247 18.37 -5.84 30.87
CA LEU A 247 19.16 -4.62 30.73
C LEU A 247 18.33 -3.58 29.96
N LEU A 248 17.56 -2.79 30.70
CA LEU A 248 16.91 -1.58 30.20
C LEU A 248 17.67 -0.38 30.77
N PHE A 249 18.48 0.27 29.91
CA PHE A 249 18.93 1.62 30.19
C PHE A 249 17.71 2.54 30.09
N SER A 250 17.13 2.88 31.25
CA SER A 250 16.07 3.87 31.36
C SER A 250 16.66 5.18 31.89
N ILE A 251 16.66 6.21 31.05
CA ILE A 251 16.97 7.58 31.48
C ILE A 251 15.66 8.18 31.99
N PHE A 252 15.54 8.39 33.30
CA PHE A 252 14.44 9.15 33.91
C PHE A 252 14.87 10.58 34.22
N TYR A 253 14.01 11.54 33.86
CA TYR A 253 14.17 12.96 34.16
C TYR A 253 13.27 13.30 35.37
N GLN A 254 13.87 13.68 36.49
CA GLN A 254 13.13 14.17 37.65
C GLN A 254 13.20 15.69 37.66
N MET A 255 12.07 16.36 37.44
CA MET A 255 11.93 17.81 37.63
C MET A 255 12.06 18.15 39.12
N LEU A 256 12.96 19.08 39.45
CA LEU A 256 12.92 19.91 40.65
C LEU A 256 12.66 21.35 40.22
#